data_AF-A0A495Z2H8-F1
#
_entry.id   AF-A0A495Z2H8-F1
#
_cell.length_a   1.000
_cell.length_b   1.000
_cell.length_c   1.000
_cell.angle_alpha   90.00
_cell.angle_beta   90.00
_cell.angle_gamma   90.00
#
_symmetry.space_group_name_H-M   'P 1'
#
loop_
_entity.id
_entity.type
_entity.pdbx_description
1 polymer ?
#
loop_
_entity_poly.entity_id
_entity_poly.type
_entity_poly.pdbx_seq_one_letter_code
_entity_poly.pdbx_strand_id
1 'polypeptide(L)'
;MLNPLRSLEKKYVAAVLENFTTADFYLEQFFPRKTEALPEQALLDVFTDGASTLKLKYRAARSLINKKSTRLVPAILEFVNDIVDSDFDIKEGNETGEGITGFQYLLGYLNTSEAYEGVKKFLHRLLTEDLKHKDIFIDGTIISLTNISVVLKRRDAIPLIKLAMFHFVYPPNEGLISVAENFWAMDEPSLLKHILTEHVTNEMPDVEEVCLEFLEEFDPEFVKEWRTEKETANIKNKESS
;
A
#
# COMPACT_ATOMS: atom_id res chain seq x y z
N MET A 1 -26.39 24.14 -10.22
CA MET A 1 -27.11 23.24 -11.15
C MET A 1 -26.08 22.36 -11.86
N LEU A 2 -26.14 21.04 -11.67
CA LEU A 2 -25.27 20.09 -12.40
C LEU A 2 -25.67 20.06 -13.88
N ASN A 3 -24.67 20.15 -14.77
CA ASN A 3 -24.86 20.02 -16.21
C ASN A 3 -25.48 18.64 -16.53
N PRO A 4 -26.66 18.55 -17.17
CA PRO A 4 -27.34 17.28 -17.45
C PRO A 4 -26.49 16.27 -18.22
N LEU A 5 -25.63 16.75 -19.13
CA LEU A 5 -24.70 15.91 -19.89
C LEU A 5 -23.68 15.25 -18.96
N ARG A 6 -23.10 16.03 -18.05
CA ARG A 6 -22.12 15.54 -17.06
C ARG A 6 -22.74 14.50 -16.11
N SER A 7 -24.01 14.67 -15.74
CA SER A 7 -24.72 13.68 -14.93
C SER A 7 -24.98 12.38 -15.70
N LEU A 8 -25.25 12.44 -17.00
CA LEU A 8 -25.44 11.25 -17.84
C LEU A 8 -24.12 10.52 -18.06
N GLU A 9 -23.04 11.24 -18.31
CA GLU A 9 -21.68 10.68 -18.45
C GLU A 9 -21.24 9.94 -17.19
N LYS A 10 -21.43 10.55 -16.01
CA LYS A 10 -21.12 9.90 -14.72
C LYS A 10 -21.90 8.59 -14.55
N LYS A 11 -23.20 8.59 -14.84
CA LYS A 11 -24.06 7.39 -14.75
C LYS A 11 -23.61 6.30 -15.74
N TYR A 12 -23.26 6.69 -16.96
CA TYR A 12 -22.73 5.76 -17.95
C TYR A 12 -21.41 5.14 -17.49
N VAL A 13 -20.47 5.96 -17.01
CA VAL A 13 -19.19 5.49 -16.48
C VAL A 13 -19.41 4.57 -15.29
N ALA A 14 -20.28 4.93 -14.34
CA ALA A 14 -20.61 4.08 -13.21
C ALA A 14 -21.14 2.71 -13.65
N ALA A 15 -22.12 2.68 -14.56
CA ALA A 15 -22.67 1.43 -15.09
C ALA A 15 -21.62 0.59 -15.84
N VAL A 16 -20.74 1.24 -16.60
CA VAL A 16 -19.62 0.56 -17.27
C VAL A 16 -18.67 -0.04 -16.23
N LEU A 17 -18.31 0.71 -15.18
CA LEU A 17 -17.45 0.26 -14.09
C LEU A 17 -18.08 -0.87 -13.25
N GLU A 18 -19.38 -0.87 -13.02
CA GLU A 18 -20.12 -1.92 -12.30
C GLU A 18 -20.08 -3.26 -13.04
N ASN A 19 -20.28 -3.23 -14.36
CA ASN A 19 -20.32 -4.42 -15.22
C ASN A 19 -18.96 -5.08 -15.46
N PHE A 20 -17.85 -4.50 -14.97
CA PHE A 20 -16.57 -5.21 -14.96
C PHE A 20 -16.53 -6.19 -13.78
N THR A 21 -16.75 -7.46 -14.05
CA THR A 21 -16.55 -8.57 -13.10
C THR A 21 -15.15 -9.15 -13.28
N THR A 22 -14.13 -8.52 -12.70
CA THR A 22 -13.00 -9.30 -12.19
C THR A 22 -13.36 -9.67 -10.76
N ALA A 23 -13.38 -10.98 -10.49
CA ALA A 23 -13.88 -11.56 -9.25
C ALA A 23 -13.04 -11.16 -8.02
N ASP A 24 -11.81 -10.68 -8.23
CA ASP A 24 -10.92 -10.33 -7.14
C ASP A 24 -10.58 -8.85 -7.14
N PHE A 25 -10.74 -8.26 -5.95
CA PHE A 25 -10.35 -6.88 -5.62
C PHE A 25 -8.83 -6.65 -5.86
N TYR A 26 -8.05 -7.75 -5.85
CA TYR A 26 -6.58 -7.76 -5.82
C TYR A 26 -5.90 -8.34 -7.07
N LEU A 27 -6.58 -9.08 -7.95
CA LEU A 27 -5.88 -9.67 -9.11
C LEU A 27 -5.64 -8.65 -10.23
N GLU A 28 -4.36 -8.57 -10.61
CA GLU A 28 -3.81 -7.72 -11.63
C GLU A 28 -4.06 -8.25 -13.07
N GLN A 29 -3.80 -7.33 -14.00
CA GLN A 29 -3.30 -7.53 -15.37
C GLN A 29 -4.22 -7.34 -16.58
N PHE A 30 -5.55 -7.35 -16.45
CA PHE A 30 -6.40 -7.11 -17.63
C PHE A 30 -7.56 -6.16 -17.36
N PHE A 31 -7.28 -4.86 -17.42
CA PHE A 31 -8.34 -3.88 -17.67
C PHE A 31 -8.72 -3.93 -19.16
N PRO A 32 -9.99 -4.16 -19.51
CA PRO A 32 -10.42 -4.10 -20.90
C PRO A 32 -10.20 -2.69 -21.45
N ARG A 33 -9.74 -2.57 -22.71
CA ARG A 33 -9.59 -1.31 -23.47
C ARG A 33 -10.78 -0.35 -23.35
N LYS A 34 -11.97 -0.86 -23.04
CA LYS A 34 -13.19 -0.08 -22.80
C LYS A 34 -13.11 0.86 -21.59
N THR A 35 -12.31 0.55 -20.56
CA THR A 35 -12.08 1.44 -19.40
C THR A 35 -11.11 2.57 -19.70
N GLU A 36 -10.10 2.31 -20.54
CA GLU A 36 -9.14 3.31 -21.00
C GLU A 36 -9.79 4.41 -21.85
N ALA A 37 -10.92 4.11 -22.49
CA ALA A 37 -11.69 5.09 -23.28
C ALA A 37 -12.58 6.02 -22.42
N LEU A 38 -12.77 5.74 -21.12
CA LEU A 38 -13.67 6.53 -20.28
C LEU A 38 -13.09 7.94 -20.02
N PRO A 39 -13.92 9.00 -19.98
CA PRO A 39 -13.45 10.35 -19.72
C PRO A 39 -12.87 10.49 -18.31
N GLU A 40 -11.69 11.11 -18.20
CA GLU A 40 -11.00 11.31 -16.91
C GLU A 40 -11.87 12.07 -15.89
N GLN A 41 -12.54 13.14 -16.33
CA GLN A 41 -13.40 13.92 -15.44
C GLN A 41 -14.58 13.11 -14.91
N ALA A 42 -15.18 12.25 -15.73
CA ALA A 42 -16.30 11.40 -15.29
C ALA A 42 -15.83 10.32 -14.31
N LEU A 43 -14.61 9.80 -14.46
CA LEU A 43 -13.99 8.88 -13.49
C LEU A 43 -13.72 9.58 -12.15
N LEU A 44 -13.18 10.80 -12.17
CA LEU A 44 -12.99 11.62 -10.96
C LEU A 44 -14.33 11.93 -10.28
N ASP A 45 -15.37 12.22 -11.07
CA ASP A 45 -16.71 12.47 -10.56
C ASP A 45 -17.31 11.22 -9.92
N VAL A 46 -17.07 10.01 -10.46
CA VAL A 46 -17.48 8.75 -9.83
C VAL A 46 -16.71 8.50 -8.52
N PHE A 47 -15.41 8.76 -8.51
CA PHE A 47 -14.56 8.58 -7.34
C PHE A 47 -14.99 9.50 -6.18
N THR A 48 -15.25 10.78 -6.47
CA THR A 48 -15.59 11.79 -5.46
C THR A 48 -17.06 11.79 -5.04
N ASP A 49 -17.93 11.07 -5.76
CA ASP A 49 -19.36 11.00 -5.41
C ASP A 49 -19.59 10.22 -4.11
N GLY A 50 -20.23 10.86 -3.13
CA GLY A 50 -20.60 10.24 -1.85
C GLY A 50 -21.62 9.11 -1.99
N ALA A 51 -22.38 9.05 -3.10
CA ALA A 51 -23.31 7.95 -3.36
C ALA A 51 -22.64 6.71 -4.00
N SER A 52 -21.40 6.83 -4.47
CA SER A 52 -20.66 5.71 -5.06
C SER A 52 -20.19 4.73 -3.99
N THR A 53 -20.31 3.43 -4.27
CA THR A 53 -19.76 2.37 -3.40
C THR A 53 -18.23 2.39 -3.41
N LEU A 54 -17.59 1.85 -2.36
CA LEU A 54 -16.12 1.73 -2.30
C LEU A 54 -15.54 0.98 -3.50
N LYS A 55 -16.19 -0.12 -3.89
CA LYS A 55 -15.84 -0.90 -5.08
C LYS A 55 -15.84 -0.05 -6.34
N LEU A 56 -16.83 0.82 -6.50
CA LEU A 56 -16.93 1.71 -7.65
C LEU A 56 -15.86 2.80 -7.63
N LYS A 57 -15.59 3.40 -6.46
CA LYS A 57 -14.50 4.35 -6.24
C LYS A 57 -13.14 3.72 -6.59
N TYR A 58 -12.86 2.51 -6.10
CA TYR A 58 -11.61 1.81 -6.35
C TYR A 58 -11.39 1.52 -7.84
N ARG A 59 -12.43 1.08 -8.54
CA ARG A 59 -12.38 0.84 -10.00
C ARG A 59 -12.16 2.12 -10.80
N ALA A 60 -12.79 3.22 -10.39
CA ALA A 60 -12.56 4.54 -11.00
C ALA A 60 -11.10 4.98 -10.79
N ALA A 61 -10.59 4.84 -9.56
CA ALA A 61 -9.20 5.17 -9.21
C ALA A 61 -8.18 4.33 -10.01
N ARG A 62 -8.37 3.01 -10.12
CA ARG A 62 -7.50 2.16 -10.97
C ARG A 62 -7.51 2.59 -12.45
N SER A 63 -8.68 2.94 -12.99
CA SER A 63 -8.78 3.44 -14.37
C SER A 63 -8.02 4.77 -14.55
N LEU A 64 -8.05 5.63 -13.53
CA LEU A 64 -7.31 6.90 -13.50
C LEU A 64 -5.79 6.69 -13.36
N ILE A 65 -5.34 5.68 -12.62
CA ILE A 65 -3.92 5.28 -12.51
C ILE A 65 -3.39 4.78 -13.84
N ASN A 66 -4.14 3.92 -14.55
CA ASN A 66 -3.77 3.47 -15.90
C ASN A 66 -3.62 4.65 -16.88
N LYS A 67 -4.41 5.70 -16.69
CA LYS A 67 -4.31 6.97 -17.42
C LYS A 67 -3.21 7.90 -16.91
N LYS A 68 -2.51 7.54 -15.84
CA LYS A 68 -1.51 8.36 -15.15
C LYS A 68 -2.05 9.73 -14.71
N SER A 69 -3.33 9.78 -14.32
CA SER A 69 -3.96 11.03 -13.89
C SER A 69 -3.43 11.44 -12.51
N THR A 70 -2.64 12.52 -12.47
CA THR A 70 -2.15 13.08 -11.20
C THR A 70 -3.25 13.74 -10.38
N ARG A 71 -4.36 14.13 -11.03
CA ARG A 71 -5.54 14.72 -10.38
C ARG A 71 -6.22 13.79 -9.39
N LEU A 72 -5.92 12.49 -9.45
CA LEU A 72 -6.40 11.49 -8.50
C LEU A 72 -5.69 11.59 -7.14
N VAL A 73 -4.42 12.02 -7.08
CA VAL A 73 -3.63 12.09 -5.84
C VAL A 73 -4.36 12.86 -4.73
N PRO A 74 -4.78 14.13 -4.94
CA PRO A 74 -5.43 14.89 -3.87
C PRO A 74 -6.77 14.26 -3.47
N ALA A 75 -7.51 13.68 -4.42
CA ALA A 75 -8.79 13.06 -4.14
C ALA A 75 -8.64 11.79 -3.28
N ILE A 76 -7.62 10.95 -3.55
CA ILE A 76 -7.34 9.78 -2.69
C ILE A 76 -6.89 10.25 -1.31
N LEU A 77 -6.00 11.23 -1.22
CA LEU A 77 -5.52 11.75 0.06
C LEU A 77 -6.66 12.31 0.91
N GLU A 78 -7.54 13.12 0.33
CA GLU A 78 -8.74 13.62 1.01
C GLU A 78 -9.60 12.45 1.50
N PHE A 79 -9.89 11.49 0.62
CA PHE A 79 -10.70 10.32 0.96
C PHE A 79 -10.12 9.48 2.11
N VAL A 80 -8.81 9.20 2.13
CA VAL A 80 -8.20 8.43 3.22
C VAL A 80 -8.12 9.23 4.52
N ASN A 81 -7.90 10.56 4.46
CA ASN A 81 -7.94 11.40 5.65
C ASN A 81 -9.34 11.42 6.27
N ASP A 82 -10.39 11.59 5.45
CA ASP A 82 -11.77 11.57 5.92
C ASP A 82 -12.12 10.27 6.65
N ILE A 83 -11.61 9.13 6.18
CA ILE A 83 -11.85 7.85 6.84
C ILE A 83 -11.09 7.74 8.16
N VAL A 84 -9.81 8.12 8.18
CA VAL A 84 -9.01 8.11 9.42
C VAL A 84 -9.63 8.98 10.50
N ASP A 85 -10.22 10.11 10.10
CA ASP A 85 -10.90 11.07 10.98
C ASP A 85 -12.31 10.66 11.37
N SER A 86 -12.90 9.70 10.66
CA SER A 86 -14.26 9.25 10.93
C SER A 86 -14.33 8.30 12.12
N ASP A 87 -15.42 8.36 12.88
CA ASP A 87 -15.78 7.37 13.90
C ASP A 87 -16.22 6.02 13.30
N PHE A 88 -15.89 5.75 12.03
CA PHE A 88 -16.40 4.61 11.28
C PHE A 88 -15.93 3.29 11.91
N ASP A 89 -16.86 2.55 12.52
CA ASP A 89 -16.58 1.19 12.96
C ASP A 89 -16.37 0.30 11.74
N ILE A 90 -15.11 -0.05 11.49
CA ILE A 90 -14.70 -1.03 10.49
C ILE A 90 -15.34 -2.36 10.89
N LYS A 91 -16.50 -2.67 10.31
CA LYS A 91 -17.08 -4.01 10.39
C LYS A 91 -16.24 -4.94 9.53
N GLU A 92 -15.98 -6.15 10.01
CA GLU A 92 -15.23 -7.16 9.26
C GLU A 92 -15.92 -7.48 7.93
N GLY A 93 -15.14 -7.47 6.86
CA GLY A 93 -15.58 -7.77 5.50
C GLY A 93 -14.79 -7.01 4.43
N ASN A 94 -14.69 -7.63 3.25
CA ASN A 94 -14.01 -7.09 2.07
C ASN A 94 -14.63 -5.76 1.57
N GLU A 95 -15.81 -5.40 2.07
CA GLU A 95 -16.53 -4.17 1.72
C GLU A 95 -16.30 -3.00 2.70
N THR A 96 -15.49 -3.16 3.74
CA THR A 96 -15.29 -2.07 4.73
C THR A 96 -13.88 -1.91 5.28
N GLY A 97 -13.08 -2.96 5.51
CA GLY A 97 -11.71 -2.81 6.05
C GLY A 97 -10.63 -2.86 4.97
N GLU A 98 -10.46 -4.03 4.37
CA GLU A 98 -9.48 -4.29 3.30
C GLU A 98 -9.71 -3.44 2.04
N GLY A 99 -10.98 -3.15 1.73
CA GLY A 99 -11.33 -2.29 0.61
C GLY A 99 -10.92 -0.82 0.80
N ILE A 100 -10.78 -0.36 2.04
CA ILE A 100 -10.38 1.01 2.40
C ILE A 100 -8.86 1.17 2.34
N THR A 101 -8.10 0.22 2.88
CA THR A 101 -6.63 0.24 2.85
C THR A 101 -6.09 0.10 1.42
N GLY A 102 -6.86 -0.57 0.55
CA GLY A 102 -6.64 -0.65 -0.90
C GLY A 102 -6.32 0.70 -1.57
N PHE A 103 -6.95 1.80 -1.12
CA PHE A 103 -6.73 3.13 -1.70
C PHE A 103 -5.35 3.71 -1.42
N GLN A 104 -4.64 3.25 -0.39
CA GLN A 104 -3.30 3.71 -0.10
C GLN A 104 -2.32 3.15 -1.12
N TYR A 105 -2.39 1.84 -1.38
CA TYR A 105 -1.59 1.17 -2.40
C TYR A 105 -1.71 1.84 -3.77
N LEU A 106 -2.90 2.36 -4.09
CA LEU A 106 -3.15 3.15 -5.30
C LEU A 106 -2.26 4.40 -5.42
N LEU A 107 -1.91 5.06 -4.31
CA LEU A 107 -0.96 6.18 -4.31
C LEU A 107 0.45 5.73 -4.70
N GLY A 108 0.86 4.52 -4.29
CA GLY A 108 2.13 3.91 -4.67
C GLY A 108 2.32 3.75 -6.18
N TYR A 109 1.23 3.58 -6.94
CA TYR A 109 1.29 3.50 -8.41
C TYR A 109 1.33 4.87 -9.10
N LEU A 110 1.11 5.97 -8.37
CA LEU A 110 1.16 7.34 -8.87
C LEU A 110 2.51 7.98 -8.54
N ASN A 111 3.55 7.58 -9.26
CA ASN A 111 4.93 8.01 -9.05
C ASN A 111 5.17 9.50 -9.40
N THR A 112 4.68 10.39 -8.55
CA THR A 112 4.71 11.85 -8.71
C THR A 112 5.18 12.52 -7.43
N SER A 113 5.75 13.73 -7.55
CA SER A 113 6.14 14.51 -6.36
C SER A 113 4.96 14.82 -5.45
N GLU A 114 3.76 15.03 -6.01
CA GLU A 114 2.55 15.28 -5.24
C GLU A 114 2.16 14.06 -4.40
N ALA A 115 2.19 12.85 -4.98
CA ALA A 115 1.94 11.62 -4.23
C ALA A 115 3.00 11.40 -3.15
N TYR A 116 4.29 11.64 -3.48
CA TYR A 116 5.38 11.53 -2.50
C TYR A 116 5.15 12.41 -1.27
N GLU A 117 4.97 13.72 -1.47
CA GLU A 117 4.78 14.66 -0.36
C GLU A 117 3.47 14.39 0.41
N GLY A 118 2.41 14.03 -0.31
CA GLY A 118 1.11 13.71 0.27
C GLY A 118 1.15 12.47 1.16
N VAL A 119 1.72 11.36 0.65
CA VAL A 119 1.89 10.11 1.40
C VAL A 119 2.84 10.31 2.57
N LYS A 120 3.95 11.03 2.39
CA LYS A 120 4.88 11.37 3.48
C LYS A 120 4.21 12.17 4.59
N LYS A 121 3.42 13.19 4.25
CA LYS A 121 2.65 13.99 5.21
C LYS A 121 1.60 13.14 5.93
N PHE A 122 0.91 12.27 5.20
CA PHE A 122 -0.08 11.36 5.77
C PHE A 122 0.58 10.36 6.73
N LEU A 123 1.72 9.77 6.40
CA LEU A 123 2.48 8.90 7.31
C LEU A 123 2.89 9.63 8.59
N HIS A 124 3.39 10.86 8.46
CA HIS A 124 3.72 11.67 9.63
C HIS A 124 2.51 11.90 10.52
N ARG A 125 1.34 12.15 9.93
CA ARG A 125 0.08 12.31 10.64
C ARG A 125 -0.29 11.05 11.43
N LEU A 126 -0.25 9.88 10.79
CA LEU A 126 -0.55 8.58 11.43
C LEU A 126 0.35 8.32 12.67
N LEU A 127 1.59 8.80 12.65
CA LEU A 127 2.55 8.61 13.75
C LEU A 127 2.45 9.64 14.87
N THR A 128 1.84 10.81 14.62
CA THR A 128 1.88 11.94 15.56
C THR A 128 0.52 12.31 16.15
N GLU A 129 -0.57 11.95 15.49
CA GLU A 129 -1.93 12.19 15.97
C GLU A 129 -2.53 10.93 16.62
N ASP A 130 -3.44 11.11 17.57
CA ASP A 130 -4.16 10.03 18.23
C ASP A 130 -5.38 9.61 17.39
N LEU A 131 -5.11 8.79 16.37
CA LEU A 131 -6.10 8.38 15.36
C LEU A 131 -6.59 6.94 15.63
N LYS A 132 -7.91 6.77 15.75
CA LYS A 132 -8.57 5.49 16.10
C LYS A 132 -8.19 4.34 15.16
N HIS A 133 -7.98 4.62 13.88
CA HIS A 133 -7.77 3.62 12.84
C HIS A 133 -6.35 3.62 12.26
N LYS A 134 -5.35 4.20 12.95
CA LYS A 134 -4.01 4.36 12.38
C LYS A 134 -3.38 3.04 11.90
N ASP A 135 -3.57 1.95 12.65
CA ASP A 135 -2.89 0.68 12.42
C ASP A 135 -3.28 0.03 11.10
N ILE A 136 -4.53 0.19 10.65
CA ILE A 136 -4.97 -0.35 9.34
C ILE A 136 -4.33 0.39 8.16
N PHE A 137 -3.83 1.60 8.38
CA PHE A 137 -3.37 2.50 7.34
C PHE A 137 -1.83 2.59 7.26
N ILE A 138 -1.10 2.15 8.28
CA ILE A 138 0.35 2.30 8.34
C ILE A 138 1.04 1.50 7.22
N ASP A 139 0.67 0.24 7.04
CA ASP A 139 1.37 -0.67 6.13
C ASP A 139 1.23 -0.25 4.67
N GLY A 140 0.00 0.05 4.24
CA GLY A 140 -0.27 0.56 2.89
C GLY A 140 0.42 1.90 2.62
N THR A 141 0.59 2.74 3.65
CA THR A 141 1.32 4.00 3.55
C THR A 141 2.83 3.77 3.42
N ILE A 142 3.41 2.86 4.19
CA ILE A 142 4.84 2.48 4.09
C ILE A 142 5.13 1.89 2.71
N ILE A 143 4.34 0.93 2.26
CA ILE A 143 4.50 0.27 0.95
C ILE A 143 4.43 1.32 -0.18
N SER A 144 3.45 2.21 -0.12
CA SER A 144 3.31 3.26 -1.13
C SER A 144 4.46 4.24 -1.11
N LEU A 145 4.88 4.69 0.08
CA LEU A 145 5.97 5.67 0.21
C LEU A 145 7.30 5.08 -0.24
N THR A 146 7.59 3.83 0.11
CA THR A 146 8.83 3.14 -0.30
C THR A 146 8.88 2.94 -1.81
N ASN A 147 7.79 2.51 -2.43
CA ASN A 147 7.69 2.39 -3.89
C ASN A 147 7.94 3.73 -4.60
N ILE A 148 7.23 4.79 -4.20
CA ILE A 148 7.42 6.14 -4.77
C ILE A 148 8.85 6.64 -4.54
N SER A 149 9.44 6.35 -3.36
CA SER A 149 10.82 6.72 -3.01
C SER A 149 11.84 6.11 -3.96
N VAL A 150 11.69 4.82 -4.28
CA VAL A 150 12.55 4.10 -5.24
C VAL A 150 12.41 4.71 -6.63
N VAL A 151 11.19 4.84 -7.15
CA VAL A 151 10.95 5.33 -8.51
C VAL A 151 11.42 6.77 -8.70
N LEU A 152 11.15 7.64 -7.72
CA LEU A 152 11.57 9.04 -7.76
C LEU A 152 12.99 9.28 -7.26
N LYS A 153 13.68 8.24 -6.75
CA LYS A 153 15.00 8.31 -6.13
C LYS A 153 15.08 9.35 -5.00
N ARG A 154 14.04 9.40 -4.16
CA ARG A 154 13.96 10.30 -3.00
C ARG A 154 14.12 9.53 -1.71
N ARG A 155 15.06 9.95 -0.85
CA ARG A 155 15.47 9.22 0.36
C ARG A 155 15.20 9.99 1.66
N ASP A 156 14.66 11.20 1.60
CA ASP A 156 14.41 12.05 2.78
C ASP A 156 13.24 11.58 3.66
N ALA A 157 12.42 10.64 3.18
CA ALA A 157 11.40 9.95 3.97
C ALA A 157 11.94 8.78 4.81
N ILE A 158 13.18 8.34 4.60
CA ILE A 158 13.73 7.14 5.28
C ILE A 158 13.66 7.24 6.82
N PRO A 159 14.00 8.37 7.47
CA PRO A 159 13.85 8.48 8.92
C PRO A 159 12.40 8.28 9.39
N LEU A 160 11.43 8.76 8.62
CA LEU A 160 10.02 8.61 8.92
C LEU A 160 9.56 7.16 8.71
N ILE A 161 10.00 6.51 7.65
CA ILE A 161 9.72 5.10 7.38
C ILE A 161 10.30 4.22 8.50
N LYS A 162 11.53 4.49 8.94
CA LYS A 162 12.17 3.80 10.09
C LYS A 162 11.30 3.85 11.34
N LEU A 163 10.74 5.01 11.67
CA LEU A 163 9.82 5.16 12.80
C LEU A 163 8.49 4.41 12.58
N ALA A 164 7.98 4.43 11.35
CA ALA A 164 6.72 3.78 11.03
C ALA A 164 6.78 2.25 11.11
N MET A 165 7.94 1.65 10.79
CA MET A 165 8.10 0.18 10.79
C MET A 165 7.87 -0.46 12.17
N PHE A 166 8.04 0.27 13.28
CA PHE A 166 7.69 -0.22 14.63
C PHE A 166 6.19 -0.46 14.82
N HIS A 167 5.36 0.10 13.94
CA HIS A 167 3.91 -0.01 13.99
C HIS A 167 3.35 -0.85 12.84
N PHE A 168 4.22 -1.58 12.11
CA PHE A 168 3.79 -2.44 11.01
C PHE A 168 3.02 -3.65 11.57
N VAL A 169 1.77 -3.87 11.12
CA VAL A 169 0.84 -4.83 11.76
C VAL A 169 0.51 -6.04 10.88
N TYR A 170 0.37 -5.85 9.57
CA TYR A 170 -0.26 -6.82 8.67
C TYR A 170 0.75 -7.87 8.16
N PRO A 171 0.51 -9.18 8.38
CA PRO A 171 1.34 -10.22 7.80
C PRO A 171 0.63 -10.86 6.59
N PRO A 172 0.85 -10.32 5.39
CA PRO A 172 1.05 -11.17 4.23
C PRO A 172 2.52 -11.09 3.84
N ASN A 173 3.13 -12.25 3.64
CA ASN A 173 4.52 -12.41 3.20
C ASN A 173 4.84 -11.49 2.01
N GLU A 174 3.90 -11.32 1.07
CA GLU A 174 4.05 -10.49 -0.13
C GLU A 174 4.28 -8.99 0.19
N GLY A 175 3.61 -8.44 1.21
CA GLY A 175 3.77 -7.04 1.59
C GLY A 175 5.16 -6.75 2.14
N LEU A 176 5.65 -7.62 3.03
CA LEU A 176 7.00 -7.51 3.61
C LEU A 176 8.09 -7.77 2.56
N ILE A 177 7.90 -8.71 1.63
CA ILE A 177 8.82 -8.93 0.51
C ILE A 177 8.94 -7.66 -0.32
N SER A 178 7.81 -7.04 -0.71
CA SER A 178 7.84 -5.80 -1.49
C SER A 178 8.54 -4.65 -0.75
N VAL A 179 8.33 -4.53 0.56
CA VAL A 179 9.06 -3.54 1.39
C VAL A 179 10.56 -3.85 1.44
N ALA A 180 10.94 -5.11 1.60
CA ALA A 180 12.34 -5.54 1.60
C ALA A 180 13.03 -5.22 0.27
N GLU A 181 12.40 -5.54 -0.87
CA GLU A 181 12.88 -5.18 -2.21
C GLU A 181 13.11 -3.67 -2.35
N ASN A 182 12.17 -2.86 -1.86
CA ASN A 182 12.33 -1.40 -1.88
C ASN A 182 13.46 -0.92 -0.96
N PHE A 183 13.66 -1.52 0.21
CA PHE A 183 14.77 -1.19 1.11
C PHE A 183 16.13 -1.56 0.53
N TRP A 184 16.22 -2.72 -0.12
CA TRP A 184 17.40 -3.11 -0.89
C TRP A 184 17.69 -2.09 -2.00
N ALA A 185 16.69 -1.73 -2.80
CA ALA A 185 16.83 -0.73 -3.87
C ALA A 185 17.18 0.70 -3.36
N MET A 186 16.95 0.99 -2.07
CA MET A 186 17.32 2.23 -1.42
C MET A 186 18.68 2.19 -0.70
N ASP A 187 19.41 1.06 -0.76
CA ASP A 187 20.64 0.80 -0.02
C ASP A 187 20.46 0.95 1.51
N GLU A 188 19.36 0.44 2.07
CA GLU A 188 19.01 0.56 3.49
C GLU A 188 19.09 -0.78 4.26
N PRO A 189 20.29 -1.35 4.47
CA PRO A 189 20.44 -2.64 5.15
C PRO A 189 19.95 -2.61 6.61
N SER A 190 19.98 -1.44 7.27
CA SER A 190 19.42 -1.30 8.63
C SER A 190 17.93 -1.60 8.70
N LEU A 191 17.19 -1.29 7.64
CA LEU A 191 15.75 -1.55 7.56
C LEU A 191 15.46 -3.02 7.22
N LEU A 192 16.29 -3.66 6.39
CA LEU A 192 16.22 -5.10 6.14
C LEU A 192 16.46 -5.91 7.43
N LYS A 193 17.46 -5.53 8.24
CA LYS A 193 17.70 -6.14 9.55
C LYS A 193 16.53 -5.97 10.50
N HIS A 194 15.86 -4.81 10.45
CA HIS A 194 14.67 -4.56 11.27
C HIS A 194 13.50 -5.48 10.89
N ILE A 195 13.28 -5.73 9.59
CA ILE A 195 12.30 -6.73 9.13
C ILE A 195 12.63 -8.11 9.73
N LEU A 196 13.88 -8.56 9.59
CA LEU A 196 14.30 -9.86 10.11
C LEU A 196 14.12 -9.99 11.62
N THR A 197 14.49 -8.97 12.38
CA THR A 197 14.54 -9.02 13.85
C THR A 197 13.17 -8.84 14.51
N GLU A 198 12.30 -8.00 13.94
CA GLU A 198 11.05 -7.59 14.60
C GLU A 198 9.79 -8.14 13.92
N HIS A 199 9.86 -8.55 12.65
CA HIS A 199 8.66 -8.90 11.85
C HIS A 199 8.66 -10.34 11.32
N VAL A 200 9.83 -10.93 11.06
CA VAL A 200 9.91 -12.31 10.58
C VAL A 200 9.57 -13.30 11.69
N THR A 201 8.60 -14.17 11.40
CA THR A 201 8.26 -15.32 12.25
C THR A 201 8.65 -16.63 11.57
N ASN A 202 8.60 -17.75 12.30
CA ASN A 202 8.92 -19.08 11.72
C ASN A 202 7.95 -19.51 10.61
N GLU A 203 6.82 -18.85 10.44
CA GLU A 203 5.83 -19.12 9.40
C GLU A 203 6.10 -18.31 8.11
N MET A 204 7.18 -17.52 8.06
CA MET A 204 7.51 -16.60 6.96
C MET A 204 8.90 -16.88 6.35
N PRO A 205 9.21 -18.11 5.91
CA PRO A 205 10.53 -18.45 5.38
C PRO A 205 10.90 -17.65 4.13
N ASP A 206 9.93 -17.30 3.28
CA ASP A 206 10.18 -16.55 2.05
C ASP A 206 10.65 -15.12 2.34
N VAL A 207 10.05 -14.45 3.34
CA VAL A 207 10.45 -13.10 3.77
C VAL A 207 11.86 -13.13 4.35
N GLU A 208 12.15 -14.15 5.16
CA GLU A 208 13.47 -14.38 5.75
C GLU A 208 14.53 -14.56 4.65
N GLU A 209 14.28 -15.46 3.70
CA GLU A 209 15.20 -15.76 2.61
C GLU A 209 15.52 -14.53 1.77
N VAL A 210 14.50 -13.78 1.35
CA VAL A 210 14.66 -12.54 0.57
C VAL A 210 15.49 -11.51 1.34
N CYS A 211 15.19 -11.29 2.63
CA CYS A 211 15.94 -10.33 3.43
C CYS A 211 17.41 -10.74 3.61
N LEU A 212 17.69 -12.03 3.80
CA LEU A 212 19.05 -12.54 3.94
C LEU A 212 19.81 -12.50 2.62
N GLU A 213 19.18 -12.81 1.48
CA GLU A 213 19.79 -12.67 0.14
C GLU A 213 20.22 -11.23 -0.10
N PHE A 214 19.34 -10.27 0.15
CA PHE A 214 19.66 -8.85 0.02
C PHE A 214 20.73 -8.40 1.01
N LEU A 215 20.69 -8.86 2.26
CA LEU A 215 21.70 -8.50 3.25
C LEU A 215 23.07 -9.11 2.99
N GLU A 216 23.18 -10.24 2.28
CA GLU A 216 24.47 -10.86 1.95
C GLU A 216 25.36 -9.89 1.13
N GLU A 217 24.75 -8.99 0.34
CA GLU A 217 25.46 -7.95 -0.41
C GLU A 217 26.00 -6.81 0.47
N PHE A 218 25.33 -6.48 1.58
CA PHE A 218 25.65 -5.33 2.43
C PHE A 218 26.37 -5.70 3.74
N ASP A 219 26.03 -6.86 4.32
CA ASP A 219 26.50 -7.35 5.62
C ASP A 219 26.49 -8.90 5.70
N PRO A 220 27.44 -9.57 5.03
CA PRO A 220 27.53 -11.04 5.01
C PRO A 220 27.84 -11.65 6.38
N GLU A 221 28.52 -10.92 7.27
CA GLU A 221 28.81 -11.41 8.63
C GLU A 221 27.52 -11.51 9.45
N PHE A 222 26.64 -10.51 9.37
CA PHE A 222 25.31 -10.59 9.98
C PHE A 222 24.52 -11.80 9.46
N VAL A 223 24.53 -12.06 8.15
CA VAL A 223 23.82 -13.21 7.56
C VAL A 223 24.37 -14.54 8.08
N LYS A 224 25.69 -14.66 8.20
CA LYS A 224 26.35 -15.84 8.75
C LYS A 224 26.01 -16.06 10.23
N GLU A 225 26.03 -15.01 11.04
CA GLU A 225 25.63 -15.06 12.45
C GLU A 225 24.17 -15.51 12.58
N TRP A 226 23.27 -14.89 11.81
CA TRP A 226 21.84 -15.21 11.78
C TRP A 226 21.56 -16.70 11.48
N ARG A 227 22.18 -17.22 10.40
CA ARG A 227 22.03 -18.64 10.02
C ARG A 227 22.55 -19.59 11.12
N THR A 228 23.67 -19.24 11.75
CA THR A 228 24.26 -20.05 12.83
C THR A 228 23.36 -20.09 14.08
N GLU A 229 22.75 -18.96 14.45
CA GLU A 229 21.83 -18.88 15.58
C GLU A 229 20.58 -19.73 15.36
N LYS A 230 19.98 -19.66 14.16
CA LYS A 230 18.82 -20.48 13.76
C LYS A 230 19.12 -21.98 13.79
N GLU A 231 20.26 -22.41 13.25
CA GLU A 231 20.68 -23.82 13.30
C GLU A 231 20.83 -24.31 14.76
N THR A 232 21.45 -23.50 15.61
CA THR A 232 21.65 -23.82 17.03
C THR A 232 20.31 -23.93 17.79
N ALA A 233 19.36 -23.03 17.50
CA ALA A 233 18.02 -23.05 18.09
C ALA A 233 17.21 -24.29 17.65
N ASN A 234 17.31 -24.67 16.37
CA ASN A 234 16.62 -25.83 15.82
C ASN A 234 17.15 -27.16 16.38
N ILE A 235 18.46 -27.27 16.64
CA ILE A 235 19.06 -28.46 17.28
C ILE A 235 18.54 -28.62 18.71
N LYS A 236 18.53 -27.53 19.51
CA LYS A 236 18.03 -27.56 20.89
C LYS A 236 16.54 -27.90 21.00
N ASN A 237 15.72 -27.41 20.08
CA ASN A 237 14.28 -27.73 20.07
C ASN A 237 14.00 -29.20 19.71
N LYS A 238 14.82 -29.80 18.84
CA LYS A 238 14.73 -31.25 18.52
C LYS A 238 15.20 -32.15 19.65
N GLU A 239 16.15 -31.70 20.47
CA GLU A 239 16.62 -32.43 21.66
C GLU A 239 15.66 -32.32 22.86
N SER A 240 14.73 -31.36 22.81
CA SER A 240 13.76 -31.09 23.88
C SER A 240 12.33 -31.59 23.59
N SER A 241 12.11 -32.17 22.39
CA SER A 241 10.84 -32.76 21.93
C SER A 241 10.91 -34.28 21.97
#